data_AF-A0A7C8AAS8-F1
#
_entry.id   AF-A0A7C8AAS8-F1
#
_cell.length_a   1.000
_cell.length_b   1.000
_cell.length_c   1.000
_cell.angle_alpha   90.00
_cell.angle_beta   90.00
_cell.angle_gamma   90.00
#
_symmetry.space_group_name_H-M   'P 1'
#
loop_
_entity.id
_entity.type
_entity.pdbx_description
1 polymer ?
#
loop_
_entity_poly.entity_id
_entity_poly.type
_entity_poly.pdbx_seq_one_letter_code
_entity_poly.pdbx_strand_id
1 'polypeptide(L)'
;MDWLIVAIAVVGAGFNVLGRWQGFALWIVSNGYWLAYNWRAGEYAQAIIFAVFLAIAIYGLICWRRRQKPNLSDNRDIMKQIDFFLKRIIRAEQNLKIQGTKIKINWLPEEARRLKRLMRELK
;
A
#
# COMPACT_ATOMS: atom_id res chain seq x y z
N MET A 1 -20.87 -10.11 11.92
CA MET A 1 -19.99 -9.16 12.65
C MET A 1 -18.91 -8.60 11.73
N ASP A 2 -18.61 -9.25 10.61
CA ASP A 2 -17.47 -8.93 9.73
C ASP A 2 -17.62 -7.60 8.99
N TRP A 3 -18.84 -7.22 8.62
CA TRP A 3 -19.12 -5.93 7.98
C TRP A 3 -18.74 -4.71 8.84
N LEU A 4 -18.83 -4.83 10.18
CA LEU A 4 -18.39 -3.78 11.09
C LEU A 4 -16.87 -3.61 11.05
N ILE A 5 -16.14 -4.72 10.98
CA ILE A 5 -14.67 -4.72 10.87
C ILE A 5 -14.23 -4.18 9.51
N VAL A 6 -14.96 -4.51 8.43
CA VAL A 6 -14.73 -3.91 7.11
C VAL A 6 -14.92 -2.39 7.16
N ALA A 7 -16.00 -1.91 7.77
CA ALA A 7 -16.23 -0.48 7.93
C ALA A 7 -15.10 0.21 8.72
N ILE A 8 -14.63 -0.41 9.82
CA ILE A 8 -13.47 0.05 10.60
C ILE A 8 -12.20 0.10 9.75
N ALA A 9 -11.95 -0.92 8.92
CA ALA A 9 -10.78 -0.98 8.05
C ALA A 9 -10.80 0.13 7.00
N VAL A 10 -11.98 0.41 6.41
CA VAL A 10 -12.16 1.48 5.42
C VAL A 10 -11.97 2.85 6.05
N VAL A 11 -12.57 3.11 7.22
CA VAL A 11 -12.37 4.36 7.97
C VAL A 11 -10.90 4.53 8.38
N GLY A 12 -10.26 3.44 8.82
CA GLY A 12 -8.83 3.40 9.14
C GLY A 12 -7.95 3.75 7.94
N ALA A 13 -8.25 3.18 6.77
CA ALA A 13 -7.57 3.52 5.52
C ALA A 13 -7.76 5.00 5.16
N GLY A 14 -8.97 5.54 5.31
CA GLY A 14 -9.25 6.96 5.11
C GLY A 14 -8.40 7.86 6.03
N PHE A 15 -8.29 7.53 7.32
CA PHE A 15 -7.44 8.28 8.24
C PHE A 15 -5.95 8.14 7.95
N ASN A 16 -5.49 6.99 7.45
CA ASN A 16 -4.11 6.80 7.00
C ASN A 16 -3.78 7.72 5.81
N VAL A 17 -4.69 7.86 4.84
CA VAL A 17 -4.53 8.81 3.72
C VAL A 17 -4.47 10.25 4.23
N LEU A 18 -5.25 10.59 5.26
CA LEU A 18 -5.22 11.90 5.91
C LEU A 18 -4.00 12.11 6.82
N GLY A 19 -3.07 11.14 6.90
CA GLY A 19 -1.87 11.22 7.74
C GLY A 19 -2.15 11.26 9.25
N ARG A 20 -3.34 10.81 9.67
CA ARG A 20 -3.81 10.84 11.05
C ARG A 20 -3.46 9.54 11.78
N TRP A 21 -2.96 9.64 13.01
CA TRP A 21 -2.53 8.47 13.79
C TRP A 21 -3.66 7.49 14.13
N GLN A 22 -4.90 8.00 14.18
CA GLN A 22 -6.10 7.18 14.39
C GLN A 22 -6.24 6.10 13.31
N GLY A 23 -5.76 6.35 12.09
CA GLY A 23 -5.78 5.37 11.01
C GLY A 23 -4.97 4.13 11.33
N PHE A 24 -3.79 4.29 11.93
CA PHE A 24 -2.97 3.15 12.36
C PHE A 24 -3.65 2.35 13.47
N ALA A 25 -4.30 3.02 14.43
CA ALA A 25 -5.02 2.33 15.50
C ALA A 25 -6.16 1.47 14.96
N LEU A 26 -6.96 2.00 14.02
CA LEU A 26 -8.05 1.24 13.39
C LEU A 26 -7.52 0.10 12.53
N TRP A 27 -6.43 0.32 11.80
CA TRP A 27 -5.77 -0.75 11.03
C TRP A 27 -5.21 -1.86 11.91
N ILE A 28 -4.65 -1.55 13.08
CA ILE A 28 -4.18 -2.57 14.02
C ILE A 28 -5.35 -3.46 14.46
N VAL A 29 -6.49 -2.86 14.81
CA VAL A 29 -7.69 -3.60 15.23
C VAL A 29 -8.23 -4.46 14.09
N SER A 30 -8.39 -3.90 12.88
CA SER A 30 -8.95 -4.64 11.76
C SER A 30 -8.03 -5.76 11.27
N ASN A 31 -6.73 -5.51 11.12
CA ASN A 31 -5.78 -6.53 10.69
C ASN A 31 -5.60 -7.61 11.76
N GLY A 32 -5.63 -7.26 13.05
CA GLY A 32 -5.61 -8.23 14.16
C GLY A 32 -6.84 -9.15 14.17
N TYR A 33 -8.03 -8.60 13.91
CA TYR A 33 -9.24 -9.40 13.74
C TYR A 33 -9.11 -10.38 12.57
N TRP A 34 -8.75 -9.88 11.38
CA TRP A 34 -8.65 -10.72 10.19
C TRP A 34 -7.54 -11.77 10.28
N LEU A 35 -6.44 -11.45 10.96
CA LEU A 35 -5.40 -12.43 11.28
C LEU A 35 -5.98 -13.58 12.10
N ALA A 36 -6.63 -13.28 13.22
CA ALA A 36 -7.20 -14.31 14.11
C ALA A 36 -8.33 -15.11 13.43
N TYR A 37 -9.16 -14.43 12.64
CA TYR A 37 -10.24 -15.05 11.88
C TYR A 37 -9.70 -16.05 10.85
N ASN A 38 -8.77 -15.60 9.99
CA ASN A 38 -8.18 -16.46 8.96
C ASN A 38 -7.35 -17.60 9.53
N TRP A 39 -6.66 -17.37 10.65
CA TRP A 39 -5.95 -18.44 11.35
C TRP A 39 -6.89 -19.55 11.82
N ARG A 40 -8.06 -19.18 12.39
CA ARG A 40 -9.08 -20.15 12.81
C ARG A 40 -9.78 -20.84 11.64
N ALA A 41 -9.91 -20.15 10.51
CA ALA A 41 -10.49 -20.70 9.29
C ALA A 41 -9.54 -21.66 8.54
N GLY A 42 -8.27 -21.76 8.95
CA GLY A 42 -7.24 -22.55 8.24
C GLY A 42 -6.64 -21.85 7.02
N GLU A 43 -7.01 -20.59 6.79
CA GLU A 43 -6.56 -19.76 5.67
C GLU A 43 -5.21 -19.09 5.98
N TYR A 44 -4.16 -19.91 6.15
CA TYR A 44 -2.85 -19.44 6.62
C TYR A 44 -2.20 -18.40 5.70
N ALA A 45 -2.41 -18.48 4.38
CA ALA A 45 -1.89 -17.50 3.44
C ALA A 45 -2.47 -16.11 3.69
N GLN A 46 -3.79 -16.01 3.90
CA GLN A 46 -4.45 -14.75 4.25
C GLN A 46 -4.01 -14.27 5.63
N ALA A 47 -3.94 -15.19 6.61
CA ALA A 47 -3.47 -14.87 7.96
C ALA A 47 -2.07 -14.24 7.94
N ILE A 48 -1.12 -14.82 7.22
CA ILE A 48 0.25 -14.28 7.11
C ILE A 48 0.26 -12.87 6.51
N ILE A 49 -0.53 -12.62 5.46
CA ILE A 49 -0.65 -11.27 4.86
C ILE A 49 -1.17 -10.28 5.91
N PHE A 50 -2.21 -10.63 6.67
CA PHE A 50 -2.75 -9.78 7.72
C PHE A 50 -1.78 -9.58 8.89
N ALA A 51 -0.93 -10.57 9.21
CA ALA A 51 0.15 -10.42 10.17
C ALA A 51 1.20 -9.40 9.70
N VAL A 52 1.58 -9.44 8.42
CA VAL A 52 2.52 -8.46 7.83
C VAL A 52 1.90 -7.06 7.86
N PHE A 53 0.62 -6.92 7.47
CA PHE A 53 -0.07 -5.63 7.55
C PHE A 53 -0.20 -5.11 8.98
N LEU A 54 -0.44 -5.99 9.95
CA LEU A 54 -0.46 -5.64 11.36
C LEU A 54 0.92 -5.12 11.82
N ALA A 55 2.00 -5.80 11.44
CA ALA A 55 3.36 -5.36 11.76
C ALA A 55 3.70 -3.99 11.13
N ILE A 56 3.32 -3.78 9.87
CA ILE A 56 3.47 -2.49 9.18
C ILE A 56 2.67 -1.40 9.87
N ALA A 57 1.44 -1.67 10.31
CA ALA A 57 0.60 -0.71 11.00
C ALA A 57 1.20 -0.30 12.37
N ILE A 58 1.75 -1.26 13.12
CA ILE A 58 2.46 -1.00 14.38
C ILE A 58 3.72 -0.15 14.12
N TYR A 59 4.53 -0.53 13.13
CA TYR A 59 5.72 0.22 12.76
C TYR A 59 5.38 1.64 12.32
N GLY A 60 4.36 1.81 11.48
CA GLY A 60 3.83 3.10 11.05
C GLY A 60 3.39 3.98 12.22
N LEU A 61 2.70 3.41 13.21
CA LEU A 61 2.32 4.13 14.44
C LEU A 61 3.54 4.57 15.26
N ILE A 62 4.55 3.71 15.41
CA ILE A 62 5.79 4.04 16.12
C ILE A 62 6.55 5.16 15.39
N CYS A 63 6.70 5.06 14.07
CA CYS A 63 7.32 6.09 13.25
C CYS A 63 6.56 7.41 13.31
N TRP A 64 5.23 7.36 13.28
CA TRP A 64 4.38 8.55 13.40
C TRP A 64 4.55 9.21 14.77
N ARG A 65 4.59 8.44 15.86
CA ARG A 65 4.85 8.99 17.21
C ARG A 65 6.25 9.59 17.37
N ARG A 66 7.25 9.06 16.64
CA ARG A 66 8.63 9.56 16.67
C ARG A 66 8.84 10.81 15.79
N ARG A 67 7.97 11.06 14.80
CA ARG A 67 7.99 12.29 13.99
C ARG A 67 6.99 13.29 14.55
N GLN A 68 7.47 14.32 15.27
CA GLN A 68 6.64 15.48 15.54
C GLN A 68 6.26 16.16 14.21
N LYS A 69 5.00 15.96 13.79
CA LYS A 69 4.32 16.46 12.58
C LYS A 69 4.92 15.99 11.25
N PRO A 70 4.13 15.32 10.37
CA PRO A 70 4.55 15.16 8.98
C PRO A 70 4.59 16.57 8.36
N ASN A 71 5.79 17.04 8.08
CA ASN A 71 5.98 18.20 7.22
C ASN A 71 5.47 17.78 5.82
N LEU A 72 4.49 18.48 5.25
CA LEU A 72 3.92 18.17 3.93
C LEU A 72 4.96 18.20 2.77
N SER A 73 6.22 18.55 3.06
CA SER A 73 7.36 18.46 2.15
C SER A 73 7.89 17.03 1.91
N ASP A 74 7.36 16.02 2.61
CA ASP A 74 7.78 14.59 2.53
C ASP A 74 7.20 13.83 1.30
N ASN A 75 6.34 14.46 0.50
CA ASN A 75 5.83 13.91 -0.76
C ASN A 75 6.97 13.51 -1.72
N ARG A 76 8.14 14.14 -1.65
CA ARG A 76 9.29 13.77 -2.48
C ARG A 76 9.89 12.41 -2.11
N ASP A 77 9.90 12.03 -0.83
CA ASP A 77 10.52 10.79 -0.40
C ASP A 77 9.58 9.59 -0.58
N ILE A 78 8.28 9.80 -0.43
CA ILE A 78 7.25 8.83 -0.84
C ILE A 78 7.34 8.58 -2.35
N MET A 79 7.45 9.64 -3.17
CA MET A 79 7.59 9.51 -4.62
C MET A 79 8.90 8.81 -5.03
N LYS A 80 10.01 9.03 -4.30
CA LYS A 80 11.26 8.28 -4.53
C LYS A 80 11.12 6.80 -4.21
N GLN A 81 10.41 6.45 -3.13
CA GLN A 81 10.16 5.05 -2.79
C GLN A 81 9.26 4.38 -3.84
N ILE A 82 8.18 5.04 -4.24
CA ILE A 82 7.29 4.54 -5.30
C ILE A 82 8.05 4.36 -6.62
N ASP A 83 8.84 5.36 -7.05
CA ASP A 83 9.68 5.25 -8.26
C ASP A 83 10.69 4.10 -8.15
N PHE A 84 11.30 3.91 -6.99
CA PHE A 84 12.21 2.79 -6.74
C PHE A 84 11.51 1.43 -6.84
N PHE A 85 10.32 1.28 -6.24
CA PHE A 85 9.54 0.05 -6.33
C PHE A 85 9.06 -0.22 -7.76
N LEU A 86 8.55 0.80 -8.45
CA LEU A 86 8.14 0.69 -9.86
C LEU A 86 9.29 0.26 -10.76
N LYS A 87 10.48 0.84 -10.60
CA LYS A 87 11.69 0.44 -11.34
C LYS A 87 12.07 -1.02 -11.10
N ARG A 88 11.90 -1.53 -9.87
CA ARG A 88 12.18 -2.94 -9.56
C ARG A 88 11.15 -3.88 -10.19
N ILE A 89 9.86 -3.52 -10.15
CA ILE A 89 8.79 -4.30 -10.78
C ILE A 89 8.99 -4.36 -12.30
N ILE A 90 9.24 -3.20 -12.93
CA ILE A 90 9.49 -3.12 -14.38
C ILE A 90 10.72 -3.96 -14.77
N ARG A 91 11.80 -3.90 -13.98
CA ARG A 91 13.01 -4.69 -14.23
C ARG A 91 12.79 -6.19 -14.05
N ALA A 92 12.02 -6.59 -13.04
CA ALA A 92 11.63 -7.99 -12.85
C ALA A 92 10.75 -8.49 -14.01
N GLU A 93 9.82 -7.67 -14.49
CA GLU A 93 8.95 -7.98 -15.63
C GLU A 93 9.75 -8.08 -16.96
N GLN A 94 10.73 -7.21 -17.17
CA GLN A 94 11.64 -7.28 -18.33
C GLN A 94 12.49 -8.55 -18.31
N ASN A 95 13.00 -8.95 -17.14
CA ASN A 95 13.77 -10.19 -17.00
C ASN A 95 12.90 -11.44 -17.23
N LEU A 96 11.62 -11.41 -16.85
CA LEU A 96 10.67 -12.48 -17.13
C LEU A 96 10.32 -12.59 -18.63
N LYS A 97 10.23 -11.46 -19.35
CA LYS A 97 10.03 -11.46 -20.82
C LYS A 97 11.19 -12.07 -21.61
N ILE A 98 12.40 -12.11 -21.05
CA ILE A 98 13.59 -12.73 -21.69
C ILE A 98 13.55 -14.27 -21.59
N GLN A 99 12.84 -14.85 -20.61
CA GLN A 99 12.87 -16.29 -20.35
C GLN A 99 11.70 -17.13 -20.91
N GLY A 100 10.79 -16.55 -21.69
CA GLY A 100 9.85 -17.35 -22.47
C GLY A 100 8.45 -16.76 -22.53
N THR A 101 7.83 -16.93 -23.69
CA THR A 101 6.49 -16.47 -24.10
C THR A 101 6.32 -14.96 -24.32
N LYS A 102 6.21 -14.61 -25.61
CA LYS A 102 5.66 -13.33 -26.11
C LYS A 102 4.21 -13.19 -25.65
N ILE A 103 3.97 -12.66 -24.45
CA ILE A 103 2.66 -12.13 -24.10
C ILE A 103 2.67 -10.65 -24.50
N LYS A 104 1.89 -10.32 -25.54
CA LYS A 104 1.69 -8.96 -26.03
C LYS A 104 0.76 -8.23 -25.06
N ILE A 105 1.31 -7.85 -23.91
CA ILE A 105 0.63 -7.14 -22.82
C ILE A 105 0.60 -5.64 -23.18
N ASN A 106 -0.54 -5.18 -23.70
CA ASN A 106 -0.80 -3.78 -24.03
C ASN A 106 -1.17 -3.00 -22.74
N TRP A 107 -0.22 -2.85 -21.81
CA TRP A 107 -0.43 -2.18 -20.51
C TRP A 107 0.26 -0.81 -20.38
N LEU A 108 0.17 0.03 -21.42
CA LEU A 108 0.18 1.47 -21.15
C LEU A 108 -1.26 1.97 -21.17
N PRO A 109 -2.01 1.83 -20.06
CA PRO A 109 -3.34 2.41 -20.00
C PRO A 109 -3.17 3.93 -20.16
N GLU A 110 -4.12 4.57 -20.84
CA GLU A 110 -4.10 6.00 -21.18
C GLU A 110 -3.64 6.92 -20.05
N GLU A 111 -3.84 6.51 -18.81
CA GLU A 111 -3.41 7.14 -17.57
C GLU A 111 -1.94 7.56 -17.59
N ALA A 112 -1.02 6.70 -18.06
CA ALA A 112 0.40 7.05 -18.17
C ALA A 112 0.64 8.17 -19.20
N ARG A 113 -0.15 8.20 -20.28
CA ARG A 113 -0.12 9.28 -21.28
C ARG A 113 -0.81 10.56 -20.79
N ARG A 114 -1.84 10.44 -19.94
CA ARG A 114 -2.51 11.57 -19.26
C ARG A 114 -1.57 12.23 -18.26
N LEU A 115 -0.89 11.44 -17.42
CA LEU A 115 0.06 11.92 -16.43
C LEU A 115 1.24 12.65 -17.11
N LYS A 116 1.73 12.12 -18.23
CA LYS A 116 2.81 12.74 -19.03
C LYS A 116 2.38 14.01 -19.79
N ARG A 117 1.06 14.23 -19.97
CA ARG A 117 0.50 15.48 -20.48
C ARG A 117 0.40 16.53 -19.36
N LEU A 118 -0.17 16.16 -18.23
CA LEU A 118 -0.27 17.03 -17.04
C LEU A 118 1.11 17.51 -16.56
N MET A 119 2.13 16.65 -16.59
CA MET A 119 3.50 17.04 -16.24
C MET A 119 4.15 18.03 -17.22
N ARG A 120 3.65 18.16 -18.46
CA ARG A 120 4.12 19.14 -19.44
C ARG A 120 3.40 20.48 -19.32
N GLU A 121 2.17 20.48 -18.84
CA GLU A 121 1.38 21.70 -18.62
C GLU A 121 1.76 22.42 -17.32
N LEU A 122 2.40 21.72 -16.37
CA LEU A 122 2.89 22.27 -15.09
C LEU A 122 4.31 22.84 -15.15
N LYS A 123 4.88 23.00 -16.35
CA LYS A 123 6.21 23.58 -16.58
C LYS A 123 6.08 24.96 -17.21
#